data_AF-A0A929AM92-F1
#
_entry.id   AF-A0A929AM92-F1
#
_cell.length_a   1.000
_cell.length_b   1.000
_cell.length_c   1.000
_cell.angle_alpha   90.00
_cell.angle_beta   90.00
_cell.angle_gamma   90.00
#
_symmetry.space_group_name_H-M   'P 1'
#
loop_
_entity.id
_entity.type
_entity.pdbx_description
1 polymer ?
#
loop_
_entity_poly.entity_id
_entity_poly.type
_entity_poly.pdbx_seq_one_letter_code
_entity_poly.pdbx_strand_id
1 'polypeptide(L)' 'MMKPSLRQEFASYISQQAAIAGYKTLVPANLEKASNLAVANLYWYFKVRDESEEETGKIVKNT' A
#
# COMPACT_ATOMS: atom_id res chain seq x y z
N MET A 1 13.50 -15.07 -1.32
CA MET A 1 12.08 -15.14 -1.75
C MET A 1 11.22 -14.61 -0.59
N MET A 2 10.15 -13.85 -0.86
CA MET A 2 9.31 -13.25 0.19
C MET A 2 8.48 -14.34 0.90
N LYS A 3 8.32 -14.23 2.23
CA LYS A 3 7.49 -15.18 2.98
C LYS A 3 6.02 -15.07 2.53
N PRO A 4 5.30 -16.20 2.30
CA PRO A 4 3.92 -16.15 1.81
C PRO A 4 2.96 -15.34 2.69
N SER A 5 3.04 -15.47 4.01
CA SER A 5 2.21 -14.70 4.96
C SER A 5 2.47 -13.20 4.85
N LEU A 6 3.74 -12.79 4.85
CA LEU A 6 4.12 -11.39 4.67
C LEU A 6 3.66 -10.84 3.32
N ARG A 7 3.72 -11.65 2.26
CA ARG A 7 3.25 -11.27 0.93
C ARG A 7 1.74 -11.03 0.92
N GLN A 8 0.99 -11.87 1.63
CA GLN A 8 -0.46 -11.72 1.77
C GLN A 8 -0.81 -10.44 2.54
N GLU A 9 -0.14 -10.18 3.66
CA GLU A 9 -0.30 -8.94 4.43
C GLU A 9 -0.05 -7.69 3.57
N PHE A 10 1.03 -7.69 2.80
CA PHE A 10 1.37 -6.58 1.92
C PHE A 10 0.31 -6.39 0.83
N ALA A 11 -0.10 -7.47 0.16
CA ALA A 11 -1.11 -7.40 -0.88
C ALA A 11 -2.46 -6.90 -0.35
N SER A 12 -2.87 -7.33 0.84
CA SER A 12 -4.08 -6.84 1.51
C SER A 12 -4.01 -5.35 1.81
N TYR A 13 -2.89 -4.88 2.36
CA TYR A 13 -2.70 -3.45 2.65
C TYR A 13 -2.70 -2.62 1.36
N ILE A 14 -1.96 -3.03 0.33
CA ILE A 14 -1.92 -2.35 -0.97
C ILE A 14 -3.33 -2.24 -1.55
N SER A 15 -4.11 -3.32 -1.56
CA SER A 15 -5.45 -3.30 -2.15
C SER A 15 -6.41 -2.36 -1.41
N GLN A 16 -6.29 -2.25 -0.08
CA GLN A 16 -7.10 -1.32 0.71
C GLN A 16 -6.71 0.13 0.40
N GLN A 17 -5.42 0.45 0.42
CA GLN A 17 -4.93 1.81 0.18
C GLN A 17 -5.13 2.26 -1.28
N ALA A 18 -5.02 1.32 -2.21
CA ALA A 18 -5.31 1.55 -3.61
C ALA A 18 -6.79 1.92 -3.84
N ALA A 19 -7.72 1.27 -3.13
CA ALA A 19 -9.14 1.58 -3.23
C ALA A 19 -9.44 3.01 -2.77
N ILE A 20 -8.84 3.43 -1.65
CA ILE A 20 -8.97 4.79 -1.11
C ILE A 20 -8.43 5.83 -2.10
N ALA A 21 -7.30 5.52 -2.74
CA ALA A 21 -6.65 6.42 -3.70
C ALA A 21 -7.16 6.32 -5.14
N GLY A 22 -8.17 5.48 -5.41
CA GLY A 22 -8.77 5.33 -6.73
C GLY A 22 -7.96 4.50 -7.75
N TYR A 23 -6.94 3.76 -7.32
CA TYR A 23 -6.15 2.88 -8.19
C TYR A 23 -6.87 1.55 -8.47
N LYS A 24 -7.70 1.54 -9.52
CA LYS A 24 -8.59 0.40 -9.87
C LYS A 24 -7.87 -0.90 -10.25
N THR A 25 -6.58 -0.85 -10.60
CA THR A 25 -5.82 -2.02 -11.09
C THR A 25 -5.12 -2.80 -9.97
N LEU A 26 -4.92 -2.20 -8.79
CA LEU A 26 -4.21 -2.80 -7.67
C LEU A 26 -5.16 -3.62 -6.77
N VAL A 27 -5.94 -4.49 -7.41
CA VAL A 27 -6.87 -5.44 -6.76
C VAL A 27 -6.17 -6.76 -6.44
N PRO A 28 -6.69 -7.58 -5.51
CA PRO A 28 -6.02 -8.81 -5.07
C PRO A 28 -5.63 -9.75 -6.22
N ALA A 29 -6.55 -9.97 -7.18
CA ALA A 29 -6.31 -10.85 -8.33
C ALA A 29 -5.13 -10.41 -9.23
N ASN A 30 -4.82 -9.11 -9.29
CA ASN A 30 -3.68 -8.60 -10.03
C ASN A 30 -2.40 -8.64 -9.18
N LEU A 31 -2.52 -8.37 -7.88
CA LEU A 31 -1.40 -8.46 -6.93
C LEU A 31 -0.90 -9.90 -6.74
N GLU A 32 -1.77 -10.90 -6.86
CA GLU A 32 -1.38 -12.32 -6.88
C GLU A 32 -0.43 -12.65 -8.04
N LYS A 33 -0.66 -12.05 -9.21
CA LYS A 33 0.16 -12.23 -10.41
C LYS A 33 1.45 -11.40 -10.39
N ALA A 34 1.52 -10.40 -9.54
CA ALA A 34 2.67 -9.52 -9.42
C ALA A 34 3.88 -10.23 -8.79
N SER A 35 5.08 -9.81 -9.18
CA SER A 35 6.31 -10.32 -8.57
C SER A 35 6.42 -9.92 -7.10
N ASN A 36 7.17 -10.69 -6.32
CA ASN A 36 7.45 -10.33 -4.92
C ASN A 36 8.10 -8.94 -4.78
N LEU A 37 8.95 -8.56 -5.75
CA LEU A 37 9.59 -7.24 -5.76
C LEU A 37 8.55 -6.13 -5.98
N ALA A 38 7.62 -6.32 -6.91
CA ALA A 38 6.55 -5.35 -7.17
C ALA A 38 5.64 -5.18 -5.94
N VAL A 39 5.26 -6.27 -5.29
CA VAL A 39 4.45 -6.22 -4.05
C VAL A 39 5.20 -5.50 -2.93
N ALA A 40 6.48 -5.78 -2.72
CA ALA A 40 7.29 -5.09 -1.70
C ALA A 40 7.40 -3.58 -1.98
N ASN A 41 7.67 -3.20 -3.23
CA ASN A 41 7.81 -1.79 -3.59
C ASN A 41 6.49 -1.02 -3.47
N LEU A 42 5.38 -1.62 -3.91
CA LEU A 42 4.06 -1.01 -3.77
C LEU A 42 3.68 -0.83 -2.30
N TYR A 43 3.97 -1.81 -1.45
CA TYR A 43 3.74 -1.69 -0.01
C TYR A 43 4.45 -0.47 0.57
N TRP A 44 5.75 -0.33 0.29
CA TRP A 44 6.53 0.80 0.81
C TRP A 44 6.12 2.14 0.23
N TYR A 45 5.71 2.20 -1.04
CA TYR A 45 5.13 3.40 -1.63
C TYR A 45 3.90 3.87 -0.82
N PHE A 46 2.96 2.98 -0.53
CA PHE A 46 1.77 3.33 0.24
C PHE A 46 2.10 3.68 1.70
N LYS A 47 3.03 2.96 2.34
CA LYS A 47 3.46 3.29 3.71
C LYS A 47 4.01 4.70 3.83
N VAL A 48 4.94 5.07 2.94
CA VAL A 48 5.56 6.40 2.95
C VAL A 48 4.55 7.49 2.61
N ARG A 49 3.65 7.24 1.65
CA ARG A 49 2.57 8.16 1.32
C ARG A 49 1.67 8.41 2.53
N ASP A 50 1.16 7.36 3.16
CA ASP A 50 0.22 7.47 4.28
C ASP A 50 0.87 8.17 5.48
N GLU A 51 2.15 7.88 5.78
CA GLU A 51 2.93 8.56 6.81
C GLU A 51 3.07 10.08 6.53
N SER A 52 3.26 10.45 5.26
CA SER A 52 3.35 11.86 4.86
C SER A 52 1.99 12.61 4.94
N GLU A 53 0.90 11.91 4.62
CA GLU A 53 -0.46 12.46 4.73
C GLU A 53 -0.86 12.66 6.19
N GLU A 54 -0.48 11.74 7.09
CA GLU A 54 -0.70 11.90 8.53
C GLU A 54 0.06 13.11 9.10
N GLU A 55 1.31 13.33 8.68
CA GLU A 55 2.12 14.46 9.14
C GLU A 55 1.49 15.80 8.72
N THR A 56 1.10 15.94 7.45
CA THR A 56 0.44 17.16 6.95
C THR A 56 -0.91 17.41 7.62
N GLY A 57 -1.70 16.36 7.88
CA GLY A 57 -2.99 16.48 8.58
C GLY A 57 -2.87 16.92 10.05
N LYS A 58 -1.76 16.59 10.73
CA LYS A 58 -1.48 17.08 12.09
C LYS A 58 -1.14 18.57 12.12
N ILE A 59 -0.37 19.05 11.14
CA ILE A 59 -0.01 20.47 11.02
C ILE A 59 -1.27 21.33 10.84
N VAL A 60 -2.19 20.93 9.96
CA VAL A 60 -3.42 21.69 9.67
C VAL A 60 -4.38 21.75 10.88
N LYS A 61 -4.40 20.73 11.75
CA LYS A 61 -5.30 20.71 12.93
C LYS A 61 -4.78 21.52 14.13
N ASN A 62 -3.50 21.88 14.15
CA ASN A 62 -2.88 22.64 15.23
C ASN A 62 -2.72 24.14 14.92
N THR A 63 -3.32 24.61 13.82
CA THR A 63 -3.34 26.02 13.39
C THR A 63 -4.76 26.53 13.41
#